data_AF-A0A7U3Y0U8-F1
#
_entry.id   AF-A0A7U3Y0U8-F1
#
_cell.length_a   1.000
_cell.length_b   1.000
_cell.length_c   1.000
_cell.angle_alpha   90.00
_cell.angle_beta   90.00
_cell.angle_gamma   90.00
#
_symmetry.space_group_name_H-M   'P 1'
#
loop_
_entity.id
_entity.type
_entity.pdbx_description
1 polymer ?
#
loop_
_entity_poly.entity_id
_entity_poly.type
_entity_poly.pdbx_seq_one_letter_code
_entity_poly.pdbx_strand_id
1 'polypeptide(L)' 'MKICIGGDLDGVKIDLNKKSFKATEIDSLKSSEYFKQVYVKNEKIYSFWICKDLSPKEAAKRAEDILVKLK' A
#
# COMPACT_ATOMS: atom_id res chain seq x y z
N MET A 1 -8.99 2.34 4.40
CA MET A 1 -7.62 2.89 4.56
C MET A 1 -6.86 2.63 3.27
N LYS A 2 -5.90 3.46 2.87
CA LYS A 2 -5.06 3.30 1.67
C LYS A 2 -3.62 3.70 1.99
N ILE A 3 -2.96 2.88 2.82
CA ILE A 3 -1.55 3.07 3.21
C ILE A 3 -0.66 2.42 2.14
N CYS A 4 0.43 3.10 1.81
CA CYS A 4 1.53 2.57 1.01
C CYS A 4 2.40 1.61 1.81
N ILE A 5 2.73 0.47 1.20
CA ILE A 5 3.58 -0.58 1.76
C ILE A 5 4.76 -0.79 0.80
N GLY A 6 5.96 -0.53 1.31
CA GLY A 6 7.22 -0.58 0.58
C GLY A 6 7.48 0.64 -0.31
N GLY A 7 8.67 0.67 -0.92
CA GLY A 7 9.11 1.75 -1.80
C GLY A 7 9.24 3.12 -1.11
N ASP A 8 9.30 4.17 -1.92
CA ASP A 8 9.58 5.54 -1.48
C ASP A 8 8.49 6.19 -0.60
N LEU A 9 7.28 5.62 -0.63
CA LEU A 9 6.09 6.12 0.07
C LEU A 9 5.67 5.18 1.21
N ASP A 10 6.52 4.28 1.68
CA ASP A 10 6.20 3.34 2.77
C ASP A 10 5.59 4.04 3.99
N GLY A 11 4.44 3.57 4.46
CA GLY A 11 3.68 4.14 5.58
C GLY A 11 2.82 5.37 5.24
N VAL A 12 2.97 5.98 4.06
CA VAL A 12 2.20 7.17 3.67
C VAL A 12 0.76 6.79 3.31
N LYS A 13 -0.21 7.60 3.74
CA LYS A 13 -1.62 7.46 3.35
C LYS A 13 -1.89 8.26 2.09
N ILE A 14 -2.34 7.57 1.03
CA ILE A 14 -2.65 8.20 -0.25
C ILE A 14 -4.06 7.81 -0.67
N ASP A 15 -4.93 8.79 -0.88
CA ASP A 15 -6.28 8.55 -1.36
C ASP A 15 -6.42 8.90 -2.84
N LEU A 16 -6.11 7.93 -3.70
CA LEU A 16 -6.32 8.03 -5.15
C LEU A 16 -7.47 7.14 -5.59
N ASN A 17 -8.26 7.61 -6.55
CA ASN A 17 -9.27 6.82 -7.25
C ASN A 17 -8.69 6.17 -8.50
N LYS A 18 -7.63 5.37 -8.32
CA LYS A 18 -6.89 4.67 -9.38
C LYS A 18 -6.66 3.20 -9.02
N LYS A 19 -6.25 2.39 -9.99
CA LYS A 19 -5.80 1.00 -9.77
C LYS A 19 -4.30 0.90 -9.45
N SER A 20 -3.53 1.87 -9.90
CA SER A 20 -2.09 2.02 -9.67
C SER A 20 -1.70 3.48 -9.82
N PHE A 21 -0.52 3.85 -9.31
CA PHE A 21 0.07 5.17 -9.49
C PHE A 21 1.60 5.10 -9.35
N LYS A 22 2.30 6.10 -9.87
CA LYS A 22 3.75 6.28 -9.65
C LYS A 22 4.00 7.28 -8.54
N ALA A 23 5.03 7.05 -7.73
CA ALA A 23 5.42 7.98 -6.66
C ALA A 23 5.77 9.37 -7.20
N THR A 24 6.25 9.45 -8.45
CA THR A 24 6.50 10.71 -9.17
C THR A 24 5.26 11.62 -9.27
N GLU A 25 4.04 11.06 -9.25
CA GLU A 25 2.80 11.82 -9.28
C GLU A 25 2.54 12.58 -7.96
N ILE A 26 3.20 12.15 -6.87
CA ILE A 26 3.06 12.72 -5.54
C ILE A 26 4.30 13.53 -5.17
N ASP A 27 5.49 13.05 -5.55
CA ASP A 27 6.78 13.68 -5.31
C ASP A 27 7.71 13.35 -6.48
N SER A 28 8.14 14.38 -7.21
CA SER A 28 8.96 14.24 -8.42
C SER A 28 10.34 13.62 -8.17
N LEU A 29 10.80 13.54 -6.92
CA LEU A 29 12.06 12.90 -6.54
C LEU A 29 11.93 11.38 -6.34
N LYS A 30 10.71 10.85 -6.28
CA LYS A 30 10.42 9.43 -6.01
C LYS A 30 10.08 8.71 -7.30
N SER A 31 10.38 7.42 -7.42
CA SER A 31 10.19 6.66 -8.66
C SER A 31 9.42 5.34 -8.50
N SER A 32 9.19 4.91 -7.26
CA SER A 32 8.47 3.67 -6.94
C SER A 32 7.08 3.62 -7.59
N GLU A 33 6.67 2.44 -8.06
CA GLU A 33 5.33 2.22 -8.60
C GLU A 33 4.47 1.42 -7.64
N TYR A 34 3.20 1.80 -7.50
CA TYR A 34 2.27 1.18 -6.57
C TYR A 34 1.04 0.66 -7.29
N PHE A 35 0.52 -0.48 -6.83
CA PHE A 35 -0.78 -1.00 -7.25
C PHE A 35 -1.71 -1.17 -6.04
N LYS A 36 -3.02 -1.03 -6.28
CA LYS A 36 -4.03 -1.20 -5.25
C LYS A 36 -4.26 -2.69 -5.00
N GLN A 37 -4.08 -3.14 -3.77
CA GLN A 37 -4.46 -4.47 -3.33
C GLN A 37 -5.51 -4.40 -2.24
N VAL A 38 -6.54 -5.23 -2.38
CA VAL A 38 -7.66 -5.32 -1.43
C VAL A 38 -7.45 -6.52 -0.54
N TYR A 39 -7.62 -6.32 0.77
CA TYR A 39 -7.48 -7.35 1.79
C TYR A 39 -8.80 -7.45 2.57
N VAL A 40 -9.34 -8.65 2.70
CA VAL A 40 -10.54 -8.91 3.48
C VAL A 40 -10.12 -9.61 4.77
N LYS A 41 -10.40 -8.99 5.92
CA LYS A 41 -10.08 -9.56 7.25
C LYS A 41 -11.23 -9.28 8.20
N ASN A 42 -11.77 -10.34 8.81
CA ASN A 42 -12.90 -10.28 9.74
C ASN A 42 -14.08 -9.47 9.17
N GLU A 43 -14.51 -9.79 7.94
CA GLU A 43 -15.60 -9.11 7.20
C GLU A 43 -15.36 -7.62 6.89
N LYS A 44 -14.20 -7.06 7.29
CA LYS A 44 -13.79 -5.71 6.95
C LYS A 44 -12.89 -5.72 5.72
N ILE A 45 -13.14 -4.76 4.84
CA ILE A 45 -12.36 -4.56 3.61
C ILE A 45 -11.32 -3.47 3.86
N TYR A 46 -10.06 -3.81 3.63
CA TYR A 46 -8.93 -2.90 3.67
C TYR A 46 -8.33 -2.77 2.27
N SER A 47 -7.75 -1.61 1.99
CA SER A 47 -7.01 -1.38 0.75
C SER A 47 -5.62 -0.89 1.09
N PHE A 48 -4.62 -1.36 0.35
CA PHE A 48 -3.25 -0.93 0.50
C PHE A 48 -2.67 -0.64 -0.89
N TRP A 49 -1.71 0.27 -0.92
CA TRP A 49 -0.88 0.51 -2.09
C TRP A 49 0.39 -0.30 -1.92
N ILE A 50 0.59 -1.31 -2.75
CA ILE A 50 1.75 -2.19 -2.65
C ILE A 50 2.76 -1.76 -3.70
N CYS A 51 4.00 -1.53 -3.28
CA CYS A 51 5.09 -1.26 -4.20
C CYS A 51 5.31 -2.48 -5.12
N LYS A 52 5.49 -2.26 -6.43
CA LYS A 52 5.71 -3.33 -7.41
C LYS A 52 6.94 -4.18 -7.11
N ASP A 53 7.96 -3.58 -6.50
CA ASP A 53 9.22 -4.26 -6.18
C ASP A 53 9.13 -5.09 -4.88
N LEU A 54 8.01 -5.00 -4.15
CA LEU A 54 7.81 -5.75 -2.92
C LEU A 54 7.23 -7.13 -3.21
N SER A 55 7.80 -8.18 -2.62
CA SER A 55 7.28 -9.52 -2.80
C SER A 55 5.86 -9.67 -2.23
N PRO A 56 4.98 -10.49 -2.82
CA PRO A 56 3.63 -10.71 -2.31
C PRO A 56 3.60 -11.20 -0.86
N LYS A 57 4.57 -12.02 -0.46
CA LYS A 57 4.69 -12.56 0.90
C LYS A 57 5.02 -11.47 1.92
N GLU A 58 5.96 -10.58 1.59
CA GLU A 58 6.32 -9.45 2.46
C GLU A 58 5.19 -8.43 2.53
N ALA A 59 4.55 -8.14 1.39
CA ALA A 59 3.39 -7.25 1.33
C ALA A 59 2.25 -7.74 2.24
N ALA A 60 1.91 -9.04 2.16
CA ALA A 60 0.90 -9.65 3.01
C ALA A 60 1.27 -9.58 4.50
N LYS A 61 2.50 -9.93 4.87
CA LYS A 61 2.98 -9.84 6.26
C LYS A 61 2.88 -8.42 6.81
N ARG A 62 3.35 -7.42 6.05
CA ARG A 62 3.28 -6.01 6.45
C ARG A 62 1.84 -5.52 6.57
N ALA A 63 0.97 -5.92 5.65
CA ALA A 63 -0.45 -5.59 5.73
C ALA A 63 -1.07 -6.18 7.01
N GLU A 64 -0.77 -7.44 7.34
CA GLU A 64 -1.22 -8.07 8.59
C GLU A 64 -0.72 -7.34 9.83
N ASP A 65 0.57 -6.99 9.88
CA ASP A 65 1.18 -6.24 10.99
C ASP A 65 0.48 -4.89 11.21
N ILE A 66 0.15 -4.17 10.13
CA ILE A 66 -0.62 -2.93 10.20
C ILE A 66 -2.03 -3.19 10.75
N LEU A 67 -2.71 -4.24 10.26
CA LEU A 67 -4.07 -4.57 10.70
C LEU A 67 -4.13 -5.02 12.16
N VAL A 68 -3.08 -5.65 12.69
CA VAL A 68 -2.99 -6.02 14.11
C VAL A 68 -2.86 -4.77 14.98
N LYS A 69 -2.08 -3.77 14.55
CA LYS A 69 -1.89 -2.50 15.28
C LYS A 69 -3.10 -1.56 15.26
N LEU A 70 -4.11 -1.85 14.43
CA LEU A 70 -5.37 -1.09 14.38
C LEU A 70 -6.43 -1.60 15.37
N LYS A 71 -6.16 -2.71 16.08
CA LYS A 71 -6.96 -3.17 17.23
C LYS A 71 -6.57 -2.37 18.47
#